data_AF-A0A428YYN1-F1
#
_entry.id   AF-A0A428YYN1-F1
#
_cell.length_a   1.000
_cell.length_b   1.000
_cell.length_c   1.000
_cell.angle_alpha   90.00
_cell.angle_beta   90.00
_cell.angle_gamma   90.00
#
_symmetry.space_group_name_H-M   'P 1'
#
loop_
_entity.id
_entity.type
_entity.pdbx_description
1 polymer ?
#
loop_
_entity_poly.entity_id
_entity_poly.type
_entity_poly.pdbx_seq_one_letter_code
_entity_poly.pdbx_strand_id
1 'polypeptide(L)'
;MRLKALVLTLATMTGLVCAPVAAVANTKNVVEPPDWVKAMPAPAKVDGVGAMAVLNIQYQIQQTGYWCGPAATRIAISAKKSNPPSQATLAQQLPTTTNGTDWIGQVTRVLNMHIGTGWYETKEMPNDPPTQAQRDLLWRDIVLDINNGYAIVANIVAPPNNHPPGYPPYTVWHYFTVIGYDSSDMTVKIADPANFGGNQIYWLTFNQLATLIPPKGYSA
;
A
#
# COMPACT_ATOMS: atom_id res chain seq x y z
N MET A 1 -29.83 17.95 -83.22
CA MET A 1 -28.83 18.70 -82.44
C MET A 1 -29.54 19.48 -81.32
N ARG A 2 -29.74 18.85 -80.15
CA ARG A 2 -30.05 19.51 -78.86
C ARG A 2 -29.57 18.61 -77.73
N LEU A 3 -28.59 19.11 -76.98
CA LEU A 3 -28.03 18.53 -75.76
C LEU A 3 -29.13 18.35 -74.68
N LYS A 4 -29.07 17.23 -73.95
CA LYS A 4 -29.58 17.13 -72.58
C LYS A 4 -28.51 16.44 -71.72
N ALA A 5 -28.09 17.16 -70.70
CA ALA A 5 -27.08 16.76 -69.72
C ALA A 5 -27.58 15.60 -68.85
N LEU A 6 -26.70 14.63 -68.58
CA LEU A 6 -26.90 13.57 -67.61
C LEU A 6 -25.98 13.85 -66.42
N VAL A 7 -26.57 14.22 -65.29
CA VAL A 7 -25.88 14.42 -64.02
C VAL A 7 -25.67 13.04 -63.39
N LEU A 8 -24.41 12.65 -63.22
CA LEU A 8 -24.00 11.41 -62.56
C LEU A 8 -23.63 11.75 -61.10
N THR A 9 -24.49 11.41 -60.16
CA THR A 9 -24.24 11.57 -58.72
C THR A 9 -23.36 10.43 -58.22
N LEU A 10 -22.08 10.73 -57.90
CA LEU A 10 -21.18 9.80 -57.22
C LEU A 10 -21.50 9.79 -55.72
N ALA A 11 -21.93 8.66 -55.18
CA ALA A 11 -22.07 8.44 -53.74
C ALA A 11 -20.68 8.13 -53.15
N THR A 12 -20.16 9.04 -52.31
CA THR A 12 -18.94 8.80 -51.53
C THR A 12 -19.28 7.99 -50.28
N MET A 13 -18.83 6.74 -50.21
CA MET A 13 -18.85 5.95 -48.97
C MET A 13 -17.73 6.44 -48.04
N THR A 14 -18.10 7.15 -46.99
CA THR A 14 -17.21 7.47 -45.86
C THR A 14 -17.06 6.23 -44.97
N GLY A 15 -15.90 5.57 -45.05
CA GLY A 15 -15.51 4.54 -44.09
C GLY A 15 -15.25 5.18 -42.72
N LEU A 16 -16.01 4.77 -41.71
CA LEU A 16 -15.66 5.01 -40.31
C LEU A 16 -14.41 4.17 -39.99
N VAL A 17 -13.25 4.82 -39.91
CA VAL A 17 -12.08 4.24 -39.25
C VAL A 17 -12.29 4.41 -37.76
N CYS A 18 -12.68 3.32 -37.09
CA CYS A 18 -12.72 3.26 -35.63
C CYS A 18 -11.27 3.19 -35.15
N ALA A 19 -10.69 4.33 -34.75
CA ALA A 19 -9.41 4.34 -34.05
C ALA A 19 -9.58 3.60 -32.70
N PRO A 20 -8.62 2.77 -32.27
CA PRO A 20 -8.68 2.17 -30.95
C PRO A 20 -8.59 3.29 -29.91
N VAL A 21 -9.56 3.33 -29.00
CA VAL A 21 -9.45 4.13 -27.79
C VAL A 21 -8.27 3.56 -27.02
N ALA A 22 -7.15 4.28 -26.98
CA ALA A 22 -6.04 3.94 -26.12
C ALA A 22 -6.58 3.86 -24.68
N ALA A 23 -6.44 2.69 -24.05
CA ALA A 23 -6.71 2.56 -22.63
C ALA A 23 -5.83 3.59 -21.91
N VAL A 24 -6.46 4.55 -21.24
CA VAL A 24 -5.75 5.45 -20.33
C VAL A 24 -5.20 4.55 -19.24
N ALA A 25 -3.90 4.25 -19.31
CA ALA A 25 -3.20 3.61 -18.21
C ALA A 25 -3.43 4.49 -16.99
N ASN A 26 -4.15 3.95 -16.01
CA ASN A 26 -4.35 4.64 -14.74
C ASN A 26 -2.97 4.72 -14.08
N THR A 27 -2.24 5.82 -14.31
CA THR A 27 -0.90 6.00 -13.77
C THR A 27 -1.02 6.06 -12.26
N LYS A 28 -0.54 5.02 -11.58
CA LYS A 28 -0.40 5.06 -10.12
C LYS A 28 0.46 6.26 -9.79
N ASN A 29 -0.08 7.23 -9.08
CA ASN A 29 0.70 8.34 -8.54
C ASN A 29 1.51 7.80 -7.37
N VAL A 30 2.76 7.44 -7.64
CA VAL A 30 3.77 7.07 -6.64
C VAL A 30 4.60 8.30 -6.37
N VAL A 31 4.81 8.67 -5.10
CA VAL A 31 5.78 9.73 -4.78
C VAL A 31 7.17 9.19 -5.05
N GLU A 32 7.93 9.94 -5.85
CA GLU A 32 9.30 9.57 -6.24
C GLU A 32 10.21 9.48 -5.00
N PRO A 33 10.77 8.30 -4.70
CA PRO A 33 11.69 8.14 -3.59
C PRO A 33 13.09 8.70 -3.95
N PRO A 34 13.97 8.92 -2.96
CA PRO A 34 15.35 9.34 -3.21
C PRO A 34 16.10 8.44 -4.20
N ASP A 35 17.10 9.00 -4.88
CA ASP A 35 17.92 8.26 -5.87
C ASP A 35 18.59 7.02 -5.27
N TRP A 36 19.06 7.09 -4.02
CA TRP A 36 19.67 5.94 -3.34
C TRP A 36 18.66 4.80 -3.05
N VAL A 37 17.39 5.14 -2.83
CA VAL A 37 16.29 4.16 -2.66
C VAL A 37 15.93 3.53 -4.00
N LYS A 38 15.90 4.33 -5.07
CA LYS A 38 15.66 3.84 -6.45
C LYS A 38 16.78 2.90 -6.92
N ALA A 39 18.01 3.18 -6.53
CA ALA A 39 19.18 2.37 -6.88
C ALA A 39 19.28 1.04 -6.12
N MET A 40 18.44 0.80 -5.10
CA MET A 40 18.48 -0.47 -4.38
C MET A 40 18.11 -1.65 -5.30
N PRO A 41 18.82 -2.80 -5.18
CA PRO A 41 18.54 -3.98 -5.98
C PRO A 41 17.11 -4.49 -5.75
N ALA A 42 16.49 -5.14 -6.72
CA ALA A 42 15.19 -5.79 -6.50
C ALA A 42 15.26 -6.85 -5.36
N PRO A 43 14.14 -7.13 -4.66
CA PRO A 43 14.07 -8.30 -3.78
C PRO A 43 14.17 -9.60 -4.58
N ALA A 44 14.45 -10.71 -3.89
CA ALA A 44 14.42 -12.05 -4.45
C ALA A 44 13.06 -12.36 -5.12
N LYS A 45 13.11 -13.21 -6.16
CA LYS A 45 11.89 -13.71 -6.81
C LYS A 45 11.08 -14.55 -5.83
N VAL A 46 9.76 -14.41 -5.89
CA VAL A 46 8.80 -15.15 -5.08
C VAL A 46 7.93 -15.99 -6.00
N ASP A 47 7.87 -17.29 -5.75
CA ASP A 47 7.01 -18.20 -6.51
C ASP A 47 5.52 -17.90 -6.21
N GLY A 48 4.68 -17.99 -7.24
CA GLY A 48 3.24 -17.74 -7.09
C GLY A 48 2.85 -16.26 -6.94
N VAL A 49 3.78 -15.32 -7.16
CA VAL A 49 3.45 -13.89 -7.24
C VAL A 49 2.53 -13.62 -8.43
N GLY A 50 1.37 -12.99 -8.18
CA GLY A 50 0.46 -12.53 -9.23
C GLY A 50 0.92 -11.20 -9.82
N ALA A 51 0.26 -10.72 -10.88
CA ALA A 51 0.52 -9.38 -11.40
C ALA A 51 0.16 -8.30 -10.37
N MET A 52 -1.02 -8.42 -9.74
CA MET A 52 -1.50 -7.49 -8.73
C MET A 52 -2.49 -8.19 -7.80
N ALA A 53 -2.46 -7.86 -6.51
CA ALA A 53 -3.46 -8.28 -5.54
C ALA A 53 -3.75 -7.14 -4.56
N VAL A 54 -5.02 -6.90 -4.26
CA VAL A 54 -5.47 -5.85 -3.33
C VAL A 54 -6.62 -6.39 -2.48
N LEU A 55 -6.50 -6.23 -1.16
CA LEU A 55 -7.49 -6.65 -0.19
C LEU A 55 -8.68 -5.68 -0.16
N ASN A 56 -9.87 -6.22 0.02
CA ASN A 56 -11.04 -5.43 0.38
C ASN A 56 -10.96 -5.08 1.88
N ILE A 57 -11.03 -3.79 2.22
CA ILE A 57 -10.84 -3.29 3.59
C ILE A 57 -11.91 -2.25 3.94
N GLN A 58 -12.10 -2.02 5.25
CA GLN A 58 -12.86 -0.89 5.79
C GLN A 58 -11.89 0.16 6.32
N TYR A 59 -11.54 1.10 5.45
CA TYR A 59 -10.67 2.22 5.79
C TYR A 59 -11.25 3.09 6.92
N GLN A 60 -10.39 3.61 7.79
CA GLN A 60 -10.76 4.62 8.77
C GLN A 60 -9.56 5.51 9.12
N ILE A 61 -9.78 6.83 9.15
CA ILE A 61 -8.82 7.82 9.64
C ILE A 61 -8.59 7.62 11.15
N GLN A 62 -7.37 7.81 11.63
CA GLN A 62 -7.08 7.80 13.07
C GLN A 62 -7.86 8.90 13.80
N GLN A 63 -8.43 8.57 14.96
CA GLN A 63 -9.28 9.51 15.72
C GLN A 63 -8.49 10.51 16.59
N THR A 64 -7.20 10.27 16.80
CA THR A 64 -6.29 11.16 17.55
C THR A 64 -4.94 11.23 16.85
N GLY A 65 -4.08 12.19 17.21
CA GLY A 65 -2.73 12.31 16.65
C GLY A 65 -1.76 11.16 16.97
N TYR A 66 -2.12 10.25 17.88
CA TYR A 66 -1.27 9.16 18.38
C TYR A 66 -1.91 7.76 18.22
N TRP A 67 -3.05 7.65 17.52
CA TRP A 67 -3.77 6.39 17.29
C TRP A 67 -3.51 5.77 15.91
N CYS A 68 -2.36 6.07 15.30
CA CYS A 68 -1.95 5.42 14.06
C CYS A 68 -1.88 3.89 14.18
N GLY A 69 -1.29 3.36 15.26
CA GLY A 69 -1.23 1.92 15.54
C GLY A 69 -2.61 1.26 15.64
N PRO A 70 -3.51 1.73 16.52
CA PRO A 70 -4.90 1.26 16.60
C PRO A 70 -5.67 1.35 15.29
N ALA A 71 -5.53 2.46 14.56
CA ALA A 71 -6.23 2.66 13.29
C ALA A 71 -5.72 1.72 12.19
N ALA A 72 -4.40 1.57 12.03
CA ALA A 72 -3.79 0.62 11.10
C ALA A 72 -4.18 -0.83 11.44
N THR A 73 -4.11 -1.21 12.71
CA THR A 73 -4.54 -2.54 13.19
C THR A 73 -6.01 -2.80 12.86
N ARG A 74 -6.88 -1.79 13.03
CA ARG A 74 -8.30 -1.90 12.65
C ARG A 74 -8.49 -2.15 11.16
N ILE A 75 -7.77 -1.40 10.32
CA ILE A 75 -7.82 -1.55 8.86
C ILE A 75 -7.38 -2.97 8.48
N ALA A 76 -6.30 -3.49 9.07
CA ALA A 76 -5.85 -4.85 8.79
C ALA A 76 -6.86 -5.94 9.22
N ILE A 77 -7.46 -5.82 10.42
CA ILE A 77 -8.51 -6.75 10.87
C ILE A 77 -9.69 -6.76 9.88
N SER A 78 -10.03 -5.60 9.30
CA SER A 78 -11.17 -5.48 8.39
C SER A 78 -11.02 -6.27 7.09
N ALA A 79 -9.80 -6.67 6.71
CA ALA A 79 -9.58 -7.56 5.57
C ALA A 79 -10.16 -8.97 5.78
N LYS A 80 -10.30 -9.41 7.04
CA LYS A 80 -10.79 -10.75 7.42
C LYS A 80 -12.11 -10.73 8.18
N LYS A 81 -12.51 -9.58 8.74
CA LYS A 81 -13.71 -9.44 9.58
C LYS A 81 -14.53 -8.24 9.13
N SER A 82 -15.83 -8.44 8.95
CA SER A 82 -16.76 -7.37 8.56
C SER A 82 -17.02 -6.34 9.67
N ASN A 83 -16.76 -6.69 10.93
CA ASN A 83 -17.00 -5.85 12.09
C ASN A 83 -15.71 -5.70 12.93
N PRO A 84 -14.70 -4.98 12.44
CA PRO A 84 -13.48 -4.75 13.22
C PRO A 84 -13.78 -3.90 14.47
N PRO A 85 -13.02 -4.06 15.58
CA PRO A 85 -13.24 -3.29 16.80
C PRO A 85 -13.07 -1.77 16.61
N SER A 86 -13.52 -0.99 17.58
CA SER A 86 -13.26 0.45 17.60
C SER A 86 -11.77 0.76 17.82
N GLN A 87 -11.30 1.92 17.36
CA GLN A 87 -9.93 2.36 17.64
C GLN A 87 -9.67 2.52 19.14
N ALA A 88 -10.66 2.97 19.92
CA ALA A 88 -10.55 3.07 21.37
C ALA A 88 -10.33 1.71 22.04
N THR A 89 -11.06 0.67 21.60
CA THR A 89 -10.86 -0.71 22.05
C THR A 89 -9.45 -1.19 21.71
N LEU A 90 -9.00 -0.96 20.47
CA LEU A 90 -7.67 -1.37 20.03
C LEU A 90 -6.56 -0.59 20.73
N ALA A 91 -6.76 0.70 21.03
CA ALA A 91 -5.82 1.52 21.78
C ALA A 91 -5.56 0.95 23.18
N GLN A 92 -6.60 0.48 23.88
CA GLN A 92 -6.45 -0.18 25.18
C GLN A 92 -5.69 -1.52 25.08
N GLN A 93 -5.92 -2.27 24.01
CA GLN A 93 -5.30 -3.59 23.80
C GLN A 93 -3.86 -3.51 23.27
N LEU A 94 -3.50 -2.41 22.59
CA LEU A 94 -2.17 -2.06 22.07
C LEU A 94 -1.37 -1.17 23.03
N PRO A 95 -1.67 -1.22 24.34
CA PRO A 95 -1.38 -0.16 25.33
C PRO A 95 -0.96 1.22 24.79
N THR A 96 -1.76 1.79 23.90
CA THR A 96 -1.42 3.04 23.19
C THR A 96 -1.57 4.24 24.12
N THR A 97 -0.51 5.04 24.23
CA THR A 97 -0.48 6.28 25.00
C THR A 97 -0.45 7.50 24.08
N THR A 98 -0.31 8.70 24.64
CA THR A 98 -0.06 9.92 23.84
C THR A 98 1.27 9.86 23.07
N ASN A 99 2.17 8.93 23.42
CA ASN A 99 3.41 8.67 22.68
C ASN A 99 3.23 7.64 21.55
N GLY A 100 2.02 7.10 21.35
CA GLY A 100 1.71 6.09 20.34
C GLY A 100 1.73 4.65 20.86
N THR A 101 1.76 3.70 19.93
CA THR A 101 1.94 2.26 20.18
C THR A 101 3.43 1.93 20.11
N ASP A 102 4.00 1.37 21.17
CA ASP A 102 5.45 1.31 21.34
C ASP A 102 6.14 0.33 20.38
N TRP A 103 5.57 -0.86 20.20
CA TRP A 103 6.26 -1.97 19.56
C TRP A 103 5.36 -2.80 18.67
N ILE A 104 5.90 -3.22 17.52
CA ILE A 104 5.15 -3.95 16.49
C ILE A 104 4.59 -5.29 16.99
N GLY A 105 5.25 -5.97 17.93
CA GLY A 105 4.73 -7.22 18.50
C GLY A 105 3.42 -7.07 19.28
N GLN A 106 3.08 -5.86 19.73
CA GLN A 106 1.76 -5.57 20.30
C GLN A 106 0.68 -5.67 19.23
N VAL A 107 0.96 -5.19 18.02
CA VAL A 107 0.05 -5.28 16.86
C VAL A 107 -0.12 -6.74 16.44
N THR A 108 0.97 -7.49 16.28
CA THR A 108 0.93 -8.93 15.94
C THR A 108 0.00 -9.70 16.87
N ARG A 109 0.16 -9.53 18.19
CA ARG A 109 -0.69 -10.18 19.20
C ARG A 109 -2.16 -9.81 19.02
N VAL A 110 -2.48 -8.53 18.81
CA VAL A 110 -3.86 -8.04 18.69
C VAL A 110 -4.50 -8.49 17.38
N LEU A 111 -3.75 -8.54 16.27
CA LEU A 111 -4.24 -9.09 14.99
C LEU A 111 -4.62 -10.56 15.13
N ASN A 112 -3.72 -11.38 15.68
CA ASN A 112 -3.97 -12.80 15.93
C ASN A 112 -5.18 -13.03 16.84
N MET A 113 -5.29 -12.24 17.91
CA MET A 113 -6.41 -12.30 18.86
C MET A 113 -7.77 -12.01 18.20
N HIS A 114 -7.90 -10.92 17.44
CA HIS A 114 -9.20 -10.54 16.84
C HIS A 114 -9.57 -11.38 15.61
N ILE A 115 -8.58 -11.86 14.87
CA ILE A 115 -8.84 -12.71 13.70
C ILE A 115 -9.13 -14.16 14.15
N GLY A 116 -8.56 -14.58 15.28
CA GLY A 116 -8.65 -15.95 15.79
C GLY A 116 -7.68 -16.88 15.07
N THR A 117 -6.43 -16.45 14.93
CA THR A 117 -5.40 -17.13 14.13
C THR A 117 -4.03 -17.07 14.82
N GLY A 118 -3.08 -17.86 14.32
CA GLY A 118 -1.65 -17.76 14.64
C GLY A 118 -0.80 -17.43 13.41
N TRP A 119 -1.42 -16.85 12.37
CA TRP A 119 -0.75 -16.53 11.11
C TRP A 119 0.30 -15.44 11.27
N TYR A 120 -0.04 -14.35 11.98
CA TYR A 120 0.85 -13.20 12.06
C TYR A 120 2.05 -13.48 12.95
N GLU A 121 3.22 -13.20 12.41
CA GLU A 121 4.50 -13.19 13.11
C GLU A 121 5.05 -11.76 13.20
N THR A 122 5.77 -11.49 14.28
CA THR A 122 6.50 -10.23 14.42
C THR A 122 7.80 -10.31 13.63
N LYS A 123 7.98 -9.42 12.66
CA LYS A 123 9.19 -9.34 11.85
C LYS A 123 9.96 -8.07 12.19
N GLU A 124 11.10 -8.22 12.84
CA GLU A 124 11.98 -7.09 13.18
C GLU A 124 12.85 -6.71 11.97
N MET A 125 13.02 -5.41 11.74
CA MET A 125 13.91 -4.85 10.73
C MET A 125 14.90 -3.84 11.33
N PRO A 126 15.86 -4.28 12.17
CA PRO A 126 16.71 -3.38 12.94
C PRO A 126 17.77 -2.59 12.14
N ASN A 127 18.04 -2.95 10.88
CA ASN A 127 19.14 -2.34 10.11
C ASN A 127 18.60 -1.22 9.22
N ASP A 128 19.18 -0.03 9.31
CA ASP A 128 18.86 1.13 8.49
C ASP A 128 20.12 1.63 7.75
N PRO A 129 20.22 1.50 6.41
CA PRO A 129 19.22 0.91 5.50
C PRO A 129 19.06 -0.61 5.70
N PRO A 130 17.93 -1.20 5.27
CA PRO A 130 17.67 -2.62 5.45
C PRO A 130 18.65 -3.47 4.63
N THR A 131 19.04 -4.62 5.19
CA THR A 131 19.84 -5.61 4.47
C THR A 131 19.02 -6.25 3.34
N GLN A 132 19.71 -6.83 2.34
CA GLN A 132 19.04 -7.54 1.26
C GLN A 132 18.13 -8.67 1.78
N ALA A 133 18.59 -9.45 2.75
CA ALA A 133 17.80 -10.54 3.33
C ALA A 133 16.51 -10.05 4.00
N GLN A 134 16.53 -8.88 4.66
CA GLN A 134 15.33 -8.27 5.25
C GLN A 134 14.33 -7.83 4.18
N ARG A 135 14.84 -7.33 3.05
CA ARG A 135 14.00 -6.94 1.91
C ARG A 135 13.41 -8.16 1.20
N ASP A 136 14.20 -9.19 0.97
CA ASP A 136 13.73 -10.44 0.37
C ASP A 136 12.62 -11.07 1.21
N LEU A 137 12.81 -11.09 2.54
CA LEU A 137 11.82 -11.54 3.50
C LEU A 137 10.54 -10.70 3.44
N LEU A 138 10.66 -9.38 3.50
CA LEU A 138 9.52 -8.47 3.45
C LEU A 138 8.70 -8.65 2.17
N TRP A 139 9.34 -8.77 1.00
CA TRP A 139 8.61 -8.98 -0.26
C TRP A 139 7.89 -10.32 -0.29
N ARG A 140 8.55 -11.39 0.18
CA ARG A 140 7.93 -12.72 0.29
C ARG A 140 6.70 -12.67 1.20
N ASP A 141 6.81 -12.04 2.35
CA ASP A 141 5.73 -11.96 3.34
C ASP A 141 4.57 -11.11 2.79
N ILE A 142 4.84 -9.99 2.10
CA ILE A 142 3.81 -9.21 1.37
C ILE A 142 3.04 -10.07 0.37
N VAL A 143 3.74 -10.81 -0.49
CA VAL A 143 3.09 -11.64 -1.51
C VAL A 143 2.27 -12.74 -0.85
N LEU A 144 2.84 -13.43 0.14
CA LEU A 144 2.19 -14.53 0.85
C LEU A 144 0.92 -14.05 1.56
N ASP A 145 1.00 -13.01 2.37
CA ASP A 145 -0.09 -12.57 3.22
C ASP A 145 -1.23 -11.97 2.43
N ILE A 146 -0.92 -11.09 1.48
CA ILE A 146 -1.94 -10.47 0.62
C ILE A 146 -2.67 -11.55 -0.19
N ASN A 147 -1.96 -12.55 -0.73
CA ASN A 147 -2.60 -13.66 -1.45
C ASN A 147 -3.50 -14.51 -0.54
N ASN A 148 -3.26 -14.53 0.77
CA ASN A 148 -4.05 -15.27 1.76
C ASN A 148 -5.07 -14.40 2.54
N GLY A 149 -5.24 -13.15 2.13
CA GLY A 149 -6.21 -12.21 2.71
C GLY A 149 -5.73 -11.51 3.99
N TYR A 150 -4.45 -11.61 4.34
CA TYR A 150 -3.86 -10.99 5.52
C TYR A 150 -3.20 -9.67 5.14
N ALA A 151 -3.61 -8.57 5.78
CA ALA A 151 -3.03 -7.25 5.54
C ALA A 151 -1.88 -7.03 6.53
N ILE A 152 -0.79 -6.42 6.06
CA ILE A 152 0.40 -6.22 6.89
C ILE A 152 0.34 -4.85 7.55
N VAL A 153 0.59 -4.79 8.86
CA VAL A 153 0.78 -3.50 9.55
C VAL A 153 2.28 -3.26 9.71
N ALA A 154 2.75 -2.09 9.28
CA ALA A 154 4.14 -1.68 9.39
C ALA A 154 4.30 -0.53 10.38
N ASN A 155 5.28 -0.62 11.28
CA ASN A 155 5.77 0.49 12.08
C ASN A 155 6.91 1.15 11.28
N ILE A 156 6.83 2.45 11.05
CA ILE A 156 7.72 3.15 10.14
C ILE A 156 8.33 4.41 10.76
N VAL A 157 9.46 4.82 10.18
CA VAL A 157 10.15 6.09 10.37
C VAL A 157 10.28 6.75 9.01
N ALA A 158 9.55 7.85 8.79
CA ALA A 158 9.56 8.60 7.53
C ALA A 158 10.35 9.90 7.71
N PRO A 159 11.63 9.97 7.30
CA PRO A 159 12.40 11.22 7.37
C PRO A 159 12.02 12.17 6.21
N PRO A 160 12.27 13.50 6.35
CA PRO A 160 11.88 14.53 5.36
C PRO A 160 12.29 14.28 3.92
N ASN A 161 13.41 13.61 3.73
CA ASN A 161 13.93 13.29 2.41
C ASN A 161 13.30 12.02 1.80
N ASN A 162 12.52 11.23 2.54
CA ASN A 162 11.93 9.98 2.09
C ASN A 162 10.47 9.85 2.55
N HIS A 163 9.64 10.85 2.22
CA HIS A 163 8.24 10.89 2.66
C HIS A 163 7.28 10.16 1.72
N PRO A 164 6.29 9.44 2.29
CA PRO A 164 5.05 9.16 1.57
C PRO A 164 4.30 10.46 1.21
N PRO A 165 3.32 10.38 0.28
CA PRO A 165 2.56 11.55 -0.15
C PRO A 165 1.89 12.32 1.00
N GLY A 166 2.05 13.65 0.99
CA GLY A 166 1.36 14.56 1.91
C GLY A 166 1.99 14.70 3.30
N TYR A 167 3.05 13.95 3.62
CA TYR A 167 3.69 14.01 4.94
C TYR A 167 4.28 15.41 5.24
N PRO A 168 4.18 15.89 6.49
CA PRO A 168 4.70 17.19 6.90
C PRO A 168 6.24 17.22 6.88
N PRO A 169 6.93 18.37 6.80
CA PRO A 169 8.37 18.46 6.52
C PRO A 169 9.28 18.16 7.74
N TYR A 170 8.96 17.15 8.54
CA TYR A 170 9.75 16.64 9.66
C TYR A 170 9.62 15.12 9.76
N THR A 171 10.53 14.45 10.48
CA THR A 171 10.48 12.99 10.63
C THR A 171 9.20 12.56 11.32
N VAL A 172 8.46 11.63 10.71
CA VAL A 172 7.22 11.07 11.25
C VAL A 172 7.45 9.62 11.69
N TRP A 173 7.12 9.32 12.95
CA TRP A 173 7.02 7.95 13.46
C TRP A 173 5.57 7.51 13.37
N HIS A 174 5.30 6.41 12.68
CA HIS A 174 3.92 6.11 12.26
C HIS A 174 3.64 4.62 12.09
N TYR A 175 2.36 4.28 12.02
CA TYR A 175 1.89 2.98 11.57
C TYR A 175 0.93 3.14 10.41
N PHE A 176 1.11 2.35 9.36
CA PHE A 176 0.13 2.21 8.28
C PHE A 176 -0.07 0.74 7.91
N THR A 177 -1.03 0.47 7.03
CA THR A 177 -1.34 -0.90 6.58
C THR A 177 -0.99 -1.09 5.11
N VAL A 178 -0.21 -2.12 4.78
CA VAL A 178 -0.05 -2.62 3.42
C VAL A 178 -1.24 -3.51 3.10
N ILE A 179 -2.01 -3.14 2.07
CA ILE A 179 -3.26 -3.79 1.68
C ILE A 179 -3.20 -4.41 0.29
N GLY A 180 -2.05 -4.36 -0.38
CA GLY A 180 -1.88 -4.93 -1.69
C GLY A 180 -0.50 -4.73 -2.27
N TYR A 181 -0.26 -5.34 -3.42
CA TYR A 181 0.95 -5.20 -4.21
C TYR A 181 0.63 -5.21 -5.71
N ASP A 182 1.56 -4.70 -6.50
CA ASP A 182 1.66 -4.91 -7.93
C ASP A 182 3.12 -5.24 -8.27
N SER A 183 3.33 -6.42 -8.83
CA SER A 183 4.66 -6.94 -9.14
C SER A 183 5.21 -6.43 -10.46
N SER A 184 4.38 -5.84 -11.33
CA SER A 184 4.82 -5.34 -12.63
C SER A 184 5.70 -4.09 -12.52
N ASP A 185 5.49 -3.29 -11.48
CA ASP A 185 6.25 -2.07 -11.17
C ASP A 185 6.84 -2.08 -9.75
N MET A 186 6.78 -3.22 -9.06
CA MET A 186 7.27 -3.42 -7.70
C MET A 186 6.74 -2.36 -6.71
N THR A 187 5.42 -2.19 -6.71
CA THR A 187 4.73 -1.25 -5.81
C THR A 187 3.87 -1.97 -4.79
N VAL A 188 3.62 -1.29 -3.68
CA VAL A 188 2.77 -1.74 -2.58
C VAL A 188 1.66 -0.71 -2.36
N LYS A 189 0.45 -1.20 -2.08
CA LYS A 189 -0.70 -0.34 -1.82
C LYS A 189 -0.84 -0.13 -0.33
N ILE A 190 -0.81 1.13 0.09
CA ILE A 190 -0.88 1.54 1.49
C ILE A 190 -2.28 2.09 1.78
N ALA A 191 -2.83 1.70 2.93
CA ALA A 191 -3.92 2.38 3.60
C ALA A 191 -3.33 3.08 4.84
N ASP A 192 -3.25 4.40 4.78
CA ASP A 192 -2.61 5.24 5.78
C ASP A 192 -3.66 5.98 6.62
N PRO A 193 -3.79 5.67 7.91
CA PRO A 193 -4.82 6.27 8.75
C PRO A 193 -4.54 7.74 9.09
N ALA A 194 -3.36 8.29 8.82
CA ALA A 194 -3.04 9.68 9.15
C ALA A 194 -3.76 10.70 8.26
N ASN A 195 -4.12 10.30 7.03
CA ASN A 195 -4.78 11.18 6.05
C ASN A 195 -4.00 12.50 5.80
N PHE A 196 -2.67 12.46 5.86
CA PHE A 196 -1.85 13.64 5.63
C PHE A 196 -2.05 14.17 4.21
N GLY A 197 -2.34 15.46 4.09
CA GLY A 197 -2.66 16.09 2.80
C GLY A 197 -3.91 15.50 2.10
N GLY A 198 -4.77 14.76 2.81
CA GLY A 198 -5.92 14.06 2.23
C GLY A 198 -5.58 12.71 1.58
N ASN A 199 -4.34 12.22 1.69
CA ASN A 199 -3.92 10.95 1.11
C ASN A 199 -4.24 9.79 2.05
N GLN A 200 -5.28 9.03 1.70
CA GLN A 200 -5.76 7.89 2.50
C GLN A 200 -5.23 6.55 2.00
N ILE A 201 -5.24 6.38 0.68
CA ILE A 201 -4.85 5.17 -0.01
C ILE A 201 -3.97 5.57 -1.18
N TYR A 202 -2.75 5.06 -1.21
CA TYR A 202 -1.76 5.40 -2.23
C TYR A 202 -0.81 4.23 -2.49
N TRP A 203 0.02 4.36 -3.52
CA TRP A 203 1.04 3.38 -3.85
C TRP A 203 2.42 3.93 -3.46
N LEU A 204 3.26 3.07 -2.90
CA LEU A 204 4.69 3.31 -2.72
C LEU A 204 5.48 2.31 -3.55
N THR A 205 6.70 2.66 -3.95
CA THR A 205 7.63 1.63 -4.42
C THR A 205 7.97 0.68 -3.27
N PHE A 206 8.25 -0.58 -3.58
CA PHE A 206 8.69 -1.55 -2.60
C PHE A 206 9.96 -1.09 -1.87
N ASN A 207 10.92 -0.52 -2.60
CA ASN A 207 12.16 -0.01 -2.00
C ASN A 207 11.86 1.10 -0.99
N GLN A 208 10.96 2.03 -1.33
CA GLN A 208 10.56 3.07 -0.40
C GLN A 208 9.93 2.49 0.87
N LEU A 209 8.96 1.58 0.74
CA LEU A 209 8.39 0.89 1.92
C LEU A 209 9.50 0.24 2.76
N ALA A 210 10.40 -0.53 2.12
CA ALA A 210 11.43 -1.25 2.83
C ALA A 210 12.37 -0.33 3.63
N THR A 211 12.67 0.86 3.10
CA THR A 211 13.50 1.87 3.79
C THR A 211 12.76 2.63 4.89
N LEU A 212 11.43 2.63 4.87
CA LEU A 212 10.61 3.29 5.89
C LEU A 212 10.47 2.46 7.17
N ILE A 213 10.64 1.13 7.11
CA ILE A 213 10.38 0.27 8.28
C ILE A 213 11.49 0.32 9.33
N PRO A 214 12.80 0.27 8.99
CA PRO A 214 13.85 0.28 10.00
C PRO A 214 13.86 1.52 10.91
N PRO A 215 14.36 1.40 12.16
CA PRO A 215 14.80 0.16 12.84
C PRO A 215 13.63 -0.56 13.54
N LYS A 216 12.40 -0.41 13.03
CA LYS A 216 11.19 -0.99 13.61
C LYS A 216 10.94 -2.40 13.07
N GLY A 217 9.72 -2.65 12.60
CA GLY A 217 9.30 -3.94 12.09
C GLY A 217 7.87 -3.90 11.56
N TYR A 218 7.39 -5.05 11.14
CA TYR A 218 6.05 -5.24 10.60
C TYR A 218 5.43 -6.53 11.16
N SER A 219 4.10 -6.64 11.06
CA SER A 219 3.35 -7.83 11.42
C SER A 219 2.85 -8.52 10.14
N ALA A 220 3.33 -9.72 9.90
CA ALA A 220 3.06 -10.54 8.71
C ALA A 220 2.85 -12.01 9.10
#